data_AF-A0A818I6P2-F1
#
_entry.id   AF-A0A818I6P2-F1
#
_cell.length_a   1.000
_cell.length_b   1.000
_cell.length_c   1.000
_cell.angle_alpha   90.00
_cell.angle_beta   90.00
_cell.angle_gamma   90.00
#
_symmetry.space_group_name_H-M   'P 1'
#
loop_
_entity.id
_entity.type
_entity.pdbx_description
1 polymer ?
#
loop_
_entity_poly.entity_id
_entity_poly.type
_entity_poly.pdbx_seq_one_letter_code
_entity_poly.pdbx_strand_id
1 'polypeptide(L)'
;VLFEEPFINENDLPISPQVTSFDLSIFAQCDIRSIACILRCMPNLIHFKFLHEIREVSLSFLNDLVNGYTRQHMFEIHVPLLSKFNFHMLIENKYRKLNLDMVVNSFQYFVKIYPKWHMIIDRWTPDNTSIRKQIYFKWEIKNTN
;
A
#
# COMPACT_ATOMS: atom_id res chain seq x y z
N VAL A 1 29.29 -13.46 -12.91
CA VAL A 1 28.24 -12.46 -12.63
C VAL A 1 28.84 -11.48 -11.65
N LEU A 2 29.19 -10.27 -12.10
CA LEU A 2 29.67 -9.22 -11.21
C LEU A 2 28.47 -8.79 -10.37
N PHE A 3 28.50 -9.03 -9.06
CA PHE A 3 27.55 -8.43 -8.14
C PHE A 3 27.96 -6.96 -8.02
N GLU A 4 27.23 -6.06 -8.69
CA GLU A 4 27.33 -4.64 -8.38
C GLU A 4 26.90 -4.46 -6.92
N GLU A 5 27.79 -3.89 -6.11
CA GLU A 5 27.50 -3.59 -4.72
C GLU A 5 26.23 -2.71 -4.64
N PRO A 6 25.32 -2.96 -3.68
CA PRO A 6 24.12 -2.16 -3.55
C PRO A 6 24.50 -0.69 -3.34
N PHE A 7 23.89 0.20 -4.11
CA PHE A 7 24.14 1.64 -4.00
C PHE A 7 23.64 2.13 -2.65
N ILE A 8 24.52 2.39 -1.70
CA ILE A 8 24.14 2.86 -0.37
C ILE A 8 23.81 4.36 -0.45
N ASN A 9 22.66 4.78 0.08
CA ASN A 9 22.29 6.20 0.10
C ASN A 9 22.85 6.96 1.29
N GLU A 10 22.59 8.27 1.34
CA GLU A 10 23.00 9.20 2.41
C GLU A 10 22.54 8.81 3.83
N ASN A 11 21.70 7.77 3.98
CA ASN A 11 21.23 7.23 5.26
C ASN A 11 21.67 5.76 5.48
N ASP A 12 22.73 5.32 4.80
CA ASP A 12 23.28 3.96 4.88
C ASP A 12 22.30 2.83 4.49
N LEU A 13 21.26 3.16 3.71
CA LEU A 13 20.30 2.16 3.22
C LEU A 13 20.69 1.64 1.83
N PRO A 14 20.69 0.31 1.61
CA PRO A 14 20.96 -0.26 0.30
C PRO A 14 19.83 0.11 -0.68
N ILE A 15 20.16 0.86 -1.73
CA ILE A 15 19.28 1.12 -2.86
C ILE A 15 19.51 0.06 -3.93
N SER A 16 18.40 -0.48 -4.43
CA SER A 16 18.36 -1.38 -5.58
C SER A 16 17.56 -0.72 -6.73
N PRO A 17 18.16 0.22 -7.49
CA PRO A 17 17.48 0.88 -8.61
C PRO A 17 17.08 -0.08 -9.73
N GLN A 18 17.65 -1.29 -9.76
CA GLN A 18 17.28 -2.38 -10.67
C GLN A 18 15.93 -3.05 -10.33
N VAL A 19 15.39 -2.83 -9.13
CA VAL A 19 14.10 -3.42 -8.73
C VAL A 19 12.96 -2.61 -9.34
N THR A 20 12.32 -3.19 -10.36
CA THR A 20 11.15 -2.61 -11.03
C THR A 20 9.83 -3.25 -10.58
N SER A 21 9.88 -4.39 -9.90
CA SER A 21 8.72 -5.08 -9.35
C SER A 21 9.03 -5.66 -7.98
N PHE A 22 8.12 -5.49 -7.01
CA PHE A 22 8.28 -5.96 -5.63
C PHE A 22 6.94 -6.44 -5.05
N ASP A 23 6.95 -7.61 -4.43
CA ASP A 23 5.81 -8.17 -3.68
C ASP A 23 6.17 -8.23 -2.20
N LEU A 24 5.43 -7.47 -1.38
CA LEU A 24 5.60 -7.39 0.05
C LEU A 24 4.38 -7.99 0.73
N SER A 25 4.59 -9.10 1.44
CA SER A 25 3.58 -9.75 2.27
C SER A 25 3.99 -9.66 3.73
N ILE A 26 3.21 -8.94 4.54
CA ILE A 26 3.48 -8.72 5.97
C ILE A 26 2.29 -9.20 6.81
N PHE A 27 2.62 -10.04 7.80
CA PHE A 27 1.68 -10.60 8.79
C PHE A 27 1.96 -10.02 10.19
N ALA A 28 2.05 -8.69 10.28
CA ALA A 28 2.40 -7.95 11.49
C ALA A 28 1.87 -6.50 11.41
N GLN A 29 1.78 -5.83 12.56
CA GLN A 29 1.58 -4.37 12.56
C GLN A 29 2.79 -3.70 11.92
N CYS A 30 2.57 -3.03 10.79
CA CYS A 30 3.59 -2.31 10.05
C CYS A 30 3.03 -0.93 9.73
N ASP A 31 3.70 0.11 10.21
CA ASP A 31 3.27 1.49 9.99
C ASP A 31 3.70 2.00 8.60
N ILE A 32 3.15 3.14 8.23
CA ILE A 32 3.41 3.75 6.92
C ILE A 32 4.87 4.18 6.75
N ARG A 33 5.58 4.49 7.85
CA ARG A 33 6.98 4.94 7.82
C ARG A 33 7.92 3.78 7.49
N SER A 34 7.65 2.62 8.07
CA SER A 34 8.38 1.38 7.78
C SER A 34 8.28 1.01 6.30
N ILE A 35 7.08 1.12 5.74
CA ILE A 35 6.84 0.92 4.30
C ILE A 35 7.60 1.95 3.46
N ALA A 36 7.56 3.22 3.85
CA ALA A 36 8.28 4.29 3.17
C ALA A 36 9.80 4.04 3.11
N CYS A 37 10.41 3.56 4.21
CA CYS A 37 11.83 3.20 4.24
C CYS A 37 12.16 2.06 3.26
N ILE A 38 11.32 1.02 3.20
CA ILE A 38 11.48 -0.08 2.24
C ILE A 38 11.40 0.44 0.80
N LEU A 39 10.39 1.25 0.50
CA LEU A 39 10.16 1.77 -0.85
C LEU A 39 11.24 2.76 -1.30
N ARG A 40 11.81 3.54 -0.38
CA ARG A 40 12.96 4.42 -0.66
C ARG A 40 14.17 3.65 -1.20
N CYS A 41 14.29 2.37 -0.88
CA CYS A 41 15.35 1.50 -1.39
C CYS A 41 15.09 1.05 -2.84
N MET A 42 13.93 1.36 -3.43
CA MET A 42 13.49 0.90 -4.76
C MET A 42 12.96 2.08 -5.60
N PRO A 43 13.83 3.06 -5.94
CA PRO A 43 13.39 4.33 -6.55
C PRO A 43 12.76 4.16 -7.94
N ASN A 44 13.07 3.08 -8.66
CA ASN A 44 12.54 2.78 -9.98
C ASN A 44 11.42 1.73 -9.96
N LEU A 45 10.77 1.53 -8.81
CA LEU A 45 9.70 0.56 -8.69
C LEU A 45 8.51 0.97 -9.57
N ILE A 46 8.15 0.09 -10.51
CA ILE A 46 7.05 0.28 -11.46
C ILE A 46 5.81 -0.48 -10.97
N HIS A 47 6.02 -1.68 -10.41
CA HIS A 47 4.96 -2.56 -9.93
C HIS A 47 5.15 -2.89 -8.46
N PHE A 48 4.19 -2.53 -7.62
CA PHE A 48 4.20 -2.87 -6.20
C PHE A 48 2.97 -3.70 -5.83
N LYS A 49 3.19 -4.87 -5.24
CA LYS A 49 2.12 -5.64 -4.60
C LYS A 49 2.36 -5.61 -3.10
N PHE A 50 1.34 -5.25 -2.35
CA PHE A 50 1.38 -5.17 -0.91
C PHE A 50 0.20 -5.95 -0.32
N LEU A 51 0.50 -6.99 0.44
CA LEU A 51 -0.46 -7.75 1.23
C LEU A 51 -0.17 -7.48 2.70
N HIS A 52 -1.17 -6.94 3.40
CA HIS A 52 -1.07 -6.58 4.80
C HIS A 52 -2.18 -7.26 5.61
N GLU A 53 -1.80 -8.24 6.42
CA GLU A 53 -2.68 -8.89 7.40
C GLU A 53 -2.44 -8.31 8.80
N ILE A 54 -3.51 -7.87 9.45
CA ILE A 54 -3.46 -7.27 10.78
C ILE A 54 -4.48 -7.97 11.68
N ARG A 55 -4.02 -8.49 12.81
CA ARG A 55 -4.83 -9.30 13.74
C ARG A 55 -5.42 -8.54 14.92
N GLU A 56 -4.72 -7.49 15.35
CA GLU A 56 -5.13 -6.61 16.44
C GLU A 56 -4.78 -5.18 16.04
N VAL A 57 -5.72 -4.25 16.19
CA VAL A 57 -5.55 -2.88 15.68
C VAL A 57 -6.05 -1.89 16.70
N SER A 58 -5.21 -0.92 17.06
CA SER A 58 -5.70 0.29 17.74
C SER A 58 -6.46 1.17 16.74
N LEU A 59 -7.38 2.00 17.24
CA LEU A 59 -8.11 2.95 16.40
C LEU A 59 -7.18 3.96 15.72
N SER A 60 -6.11 4.37 16.39
CA SER A 60 -5.12 5.29 15.83
C SER A 60 -4.35 4.66 14.66
N PHE A 61 -3.84 3.45 14.84
CA PHE A 61 -3.13 2.73 13.76
C PHE A 61 -4.05 2.51 12.57
N LEU A 62 -5.31 2.14 12.82
CA LEU A 62 -6.30 1.96 11.77
C LEU A 62 -6.54 3.26 10.98
N ASN A 63 -6.70 4.40 11.65
CA ASN A 63 -6.93 5.68 11.00
C ASN A 63 -5.77 6.08 10.08
N ASP A 64 -4.52 5.88 10.53
CA ASP A 64 -3.34 6.15 9.71
C ASP A 64 -3.24 5.20 8.52
N LEU A 65 -3.51 3.91 8.77
CA LEU A 65 -3.45 2.87 7.76
C LEU A 65 -4.44 3.10 6.61
N VAL A 66 -5.64 3.55 6.96
CA VAL A 66 -6.74 3.84 6.04
C VAL A 66 -6.78 5.30 5.63
N ASN A 67 -5.75 6.11 5.90
CA ASN A 67 -5.67 7.45 5.37
C ASN A 67 -5.10 7.43 3.94
N GLY A 68 -5.98 7.39 2.95
CA GLY A 68 -5.58 7.33 1.54
C GLY A 68 -4.76 8.55 1.08
N TYR A 69 -4.96 9.74 1.67
CA TYR A 69 -4.11 10.91 1.42
C TYR A 69 -2.65 10.64 1.81
N THR A 70 -2.42 10.16 3.03
CA THR A 70 -1.06 9.88 3.53
C THR A 70 -0.41 8.77 2.72
N ARG A 71 -1.17 7.73 2.36
CA ARG A 71 -0.70 6.64 1.49
C ARG A 71 -0.27 7.16 0.13
N GLN A 72 -1.07 8.01 -0.51
CA GLN A 72 -0.74 8.57 -1.82
C GLN A 72 0.54 9.37 -1.78
N HIS A 73 0.63 10.32 -0.86
CA HIS A 73 1.81 11.16 -0.70
C HIS A 73 3.09 10.34 -0.44
N MET A 74 2.97 9.24 0.31
CA MET A 74 4.08 8.31 0.53
C MET A 74 4.54 7.63 -0.78
N PHE A 75 3.60 7.15 -1.61
CA PHE A 75 3.95 6.55 -2.90
C PHE A 75 4.55 7.57 -3.86
N GLU A 76 3.99 8.77 -3.95
CA GLU A 76 4.50 9.83 -4.83
C GLU A 76 5.95 10.21 -4.52
N ILE A 77 6.30 10.29 -3.23
CA ILE A 77 7.66 10.63 -2.80
C ILE A 77 8.64 9.49 -3.06
N HIS A 78 8.27 8.26 -2.71
CA HIS A 78 9.23 7.17 -2.63
C HIS A 78 9.29 6.31 -3.89
N VAL A 79 8.26 6.32 -4.72
CA VAL A 79 8.15 5.51 -5.95
C VAL A 79 7.51 6.33 -7.08
N PRO A 80 8.18 7.38 -7.59
CA PRO A 80 7.61 8.31 -8.56
C PRO A 80 7.27 7.68 -9.92
N LEU A 81 7.81 6.49 -10.21
CA LEU A 81 7.57 5.74 -11.45
C LEU A 81 6.51 4.62 -11.30
N LEU A 82 5.86 4.54 -10.14
CA LEU A 82 4.88 3.49 -9.86
C LEU A 82 3.71 3.60 -10.85
N SER A 83 3.53 2.57 -11.68
CA SER A 83 2.45 2.48 -12.66
C SER A 83 1.41 1.41 -12.30
N LYS A 84 1.74 0.51 -11.37
CA LYS A 84 0.84 -0.54 -10.90
C LYS A 84 1.01 -0.78 -9.42
N PHE A 85 -0.11 -0.80 -8.69
CA PHE A 85 -0.13 -1.08 -7.26
C PHE A 85 -1.30 -1.99 -6.91
N ASN A 86 -1.00 -3.13 -6.31
CA ASN A 86 -2.02 -4.03 -5.77
C ASN A 86 -1.92 -3.98 -4.25
N PHE A 87 -2.94 -3.47 -3.58
CA PHE A 87 -2.98 -3.43 -2.13
C PHE A 87 -4.11 -4.28 -1.59
N HIS A 88 -3.73 -5.32 -0.87
CA HIS A 88 -4.64 -6.22 -0.19
C HIS A 88 -4.50 -5.96 1.30
N MET A 89 -5.58 -5.50 1.92
CA MET A 89 -5.63 -5.30 3.35
C MET A 89 -6.61 -6.28 3.97
N LEU A 90 -6.11 -7.06 4.91
CA LEU A 90 -6.88 -8.00 5.67
C LEU A 90 -6.85 -7.58 7.14
N ILE A 91 -8.00 -7.16 7.65
CA ILE A 91 -8.14 -6.73 9.02
C ILE A 91 -8.99 -7.77 9.76
N GLU A 92 -8.38 -8.52 10.66
CA GLU A 92 -9.12 -9.23 11.70
C GLU A 92 -9.38 -8.21 12.81
N ASN A 93 -10.62 -7.78 12.91
CA ASN A 93 -11.02 -6.76 13.86
C ASN A 93 -12.09 -7.29 14.82
N LYS A 94 -11.75 -7.36 16.11
CA LYS A 94 -12.74 -7.55 17.18
C LYS A 94 -13.58 -6.28 17.43
N TYR A 95 -13.17 -5.12 16.92
CA TYR A 95 -13.92 -3.86 17.03
C TYR A 95 -15.06 -3.78 16.01
N ARG A 96 -16.29 -3.80 16.53
CA ARG A 96 -17.55 -3.74 15.75
C ARG A 96 -17.74 -2.46 14.92
N LYS A 97 -16.96 -1.40 15.14
CA LYS A 97 -17.20 -0.05 14.57
C LYS A 97 -16.30 0.34 13.38
N LEU A 98 -15.49 -0.56 12.81
CA LEU A 98 -14.79 -0.23 11.55
C LEU A 98 -15.83 0.01 10.43
N ASN A 99 -15.97 1.25 9.99
CA ASN A 99 -16.78 1.63 8.85
C ASN A 99 -15.94 1.53 7.57
N LEU A 100 -16.25 0.54 6.72
CA LEU A 100 -15.57 0.34 5.44
C LEU A 100 -15.78 1.52 4.48
N ASP A 101 -16.85 2.29 4.61
CA ASP A 101 -17.07 3.49 3.79
C ASP A 101 -16.05 4.58 4.07
N MET A 102 -15.61 4.75 5.33
CA MET A 102 -14.52 5.69 5.65
C MET A 102 -13.22 5.29 4.97
N VAL A 103 -12.96 3.98 4.91
CA VAL A 103 -11.78 3.44 4.24
C VAL A 103 -11.88 3.67 2.75
N VAL A 104 -13.01 3.34 2.12
CA VAL A 104 -13.20 3.59 0.68
C VAL A 104 -13.08 5.06 0.32
N ASN A 105 -13.69 5.95 1.10
CA ASN A 105 -13.66 7.39 0.85
C ASN A 105 -12.26 8.00 0.97
N SER A 106 -11.41 7.45 1.84
CA SER A 106 -10.04 7.94 1.95
C SER A 106 -9.21 7.61 0.70
N PHE A 107 -9.46 6.45 0.07
CA PHE A 107 -8.80 6.05 -1.17
C PHE A 107 -9.34 6.79 -2.41
N GLN A 108 -10.52 7.42 -2.34
CA GLN A 108 -11.00 8.30 -3.43
C GLN A 108 -10.06 9.50 -3.70
N TYR A 109 -9.23 9.89 -2.72
CA TYR A 109 -8.25 10.96 -2.92
C TYR A 109 -7.25 10.63 -4.05
N PHE A 110 -6.82 9.36 -4.15
CA PHE A 110 -5.97 8.86 -5.24
C PHE A 110 -6.58 9.05 -6.63
N VAL A 111 -7.92 8.98 -6.74
CA VAL A 111 -8.63 9.09 -8.03
C VAL A 111 -8.63 10.53 -8.56
N LYS A 112 -8.63 11.54 -7.67
CA LYS A 112 -8.74 12.96 -8.08
C LYS A 112 -7.48 13.51 -8.75
N ILE A 113 -6.31 13.12 -8.25
CA ILE A 113 -5.02 13.63 -8.77
C ILE A 113 -4.63 12.89 -10.05
N TYR A 114 -5.14 11.67 -10.23
CA TYR A 114 -4.79 10.85 -11.37
C TYR A 114 -6.02 10.26 -12.06
N PRO A 115 -6.68 11.05 -12.93
CA PRO A 115 -7.97 10.67 -13.51
C PRO A 115 -7.93 9.48 -14.48
N LYS A 116 -6.74 9.06 -14.94
CA LYS A 116 -6.54 7.87 -15.78
C LYS A 116 -6.41 6.56 -14.98
N TRP A 117 -6.59 6.62 -13.67
CA TRP A 117 -6.38 5.48 -12.79
C TRP A 117 -7.63 4.62 -12.70
N HIS A 118 -7.46 3.32 -12.94
CA HIS A 118 -8.51 2.34 -12.69
C HIS A 118 -8.36 1.79 -11.28
N MET A 119 -9.10 2.38 -10.34
CA MET A 119 -9.20 1.87 -8.98
C MET A 119 -10.36 0.87 -8.87
N ILE A 120 -10.05 -0.37 -8.50
CA ILE A 120 -11.06 -1.36 -8.11
C ILE A 120 -11.01 -1.49 -6.60
N ILE A 121 -12.13 -1.21 -5.93
CA ILE A 121 -12.30 -1.42 -4.50
C ILE A 121 -13.30 -2.55 -4.34
N ASP A 122 -12.84 -3.70 -3.87
CA ASP A 122 -13.70 -4.83 -3.56
C ASP A 122 -13.75 -5.07 -2.05
N ARG A 123 -14.94 -5.34 -1.55
CA ARG A 123 -15.22 -5.57 -0.13
C ARG A 123 -15.67 -7.00 0.02
N TRP A 124 -14.94 -7.77 0.82
CA TRP A 124 -15.41 -9.10 1.22
C TRP A 124 -15.52 -9.17 2.74
N THR A 125 -16.77 -9.08 3.20
CA THR A 125 -17.19 -9.55 4.53
C THR A 125 -18.01 -10.80 4.28
N PRO A 126 -17.50 -12.00 4.62
CA PRO A 126 -18.24 -13.23 4.40
C PRO A 126 -19.63 -13.19 5.04
N ASP A 127 -19.77 -12.52 6.20
CA ASP A 127 -21.03 -12.33 6.92
C ASP A 127 -20.95 -11.13 7.89
N ASN A 128 -22.10 -10.58 8.32
CA ASN A 128 -22.22 -9.52 9.35
C ASN A 128 -21.72 -9.93 10.75
N THR A 129 -21.41 -11.22 10.94
CA THR A 129 -20.87 -11.83 12.16
C THR A 129 -19.35 -12.04 12.10
N SER A 130 -18.73 -11.83 10.93
CA SER A 130 -17.31 -12.08 10.72
C SER A 130 -16.44 -11.05 11.45
N ILE A 131 -15.54 -11.54 12.30
CA ILE A 131 -14.44 -10.78 12.92
C ILE A 131 -13.45 -10.31 11.83
N ARG A 132 -13.45 -10.96 10.66
CA ARG A 132 -12.55 -10.69 9.55
C ARG A 132 -13.21 -9.78 8.52
N LYS A 133 -12.60 -8.63 8.25
CA LYS A 133 -12.97 -7.67 7.21
C LYS A 133 -11.83 -7.58 6.20
N GLN A 134 -12.12 -7.67 4.92
CA GLN A 134 -11.12 -7.59 3.87
C GLN A 134 -11.46 -6.44 2.93
N ILE A 135 -10.41 -5.73 2.52
CA ILE A 135 -10.51 -4.70 1.50
C ILE A 135 -9.40 -4.94 0.48
N TYR A 136 -9.81 -5.00 -0.78
CA TYR A 136 -8.89 -5.12 -1.89
C TYR A 136 -8.91 -3.82 -2.70
N PHE A 137 -7.71 -3.30 -2.95
CA PHE A 137 -7.46 -2.18 -3.84
C PHE A 137 -6.57 -2.64 -4.98
N LYS A 138 -7.06 -2.48 -6.20
CA LYS A 138 -6.23 -2.60 -7.40
C LYS A 138 -6.05 -1.23 -8.04
N TRP A 139 -4.81 -0.88 -8.36
CA TRP A 139 -4.45 0.26 -9.18
C TRP A 139 -3.56 -0.19 -10.35
N GLU A 140 -3.94 0.24 -11.55
CA GLU A 140 -3.17 0.07 -12.77
C GLU A 140 -3.31 1.34 -13.62
N ILE A 141 -2.19 2.00 -13.91
CA ILE A 141 -2.10 3.03 -14.94
C ILE A 141 -2.17 2.30 -16.28
N LYS A 142 -3.30 2.43 -16.97
CA LYS A 142 -3.34 2.10 -18.39
C LYS A 142 -2.68 3.25 -19.13
N ASN A 143 -1.49 3.02 -19.66
CA ASN A 143 -0.97 3.91 -20.70
C ASN A 143 -1.91 3.78 -21.89
N THR A 144 -2.83 4.74 -22.01
CA THR A 144 -3.54 5.00 -23.27
C THR A 144 -2.49 5.53 -24.22
N ASN A 145 -1.93 4.65 -25.04
CA ASN A 145 -1.26 5.03 -26.29
C ASN A 145 -2.29 5.68 -27.22
#